data_AF-A0A815HX69-F1
#
_entry.id   AF-A0A815HX69-F1
#
_cell.length_a   1.000
_cell.length_b   1.000
_cell.length_c   1.000
_cell.angle_alpha   90.00
_cell.angle_beta   90.00
_cell.angle_gamma   90.00
#
_symmetry.space_group_name_H-M   'P 1'
#
loop_
_entity.id
_entity.type
_entity.pdbx_description
1 polymer ?
#
loop_
_entity_poly.entity_id
_entity_poly.type
_entity_poly.pdbx_seq_one_letter_code
_entity_poly.pdbx_strand_id
1 'polypeptide(L)'
;MKVTGSGSDDIGVFTIDGTYSTEINRIDLTKTYQLGTGNSLENFGHQVTIQLTWDKTNCQFEGTWIIETDRYCDNGRFELKFNTELIQIQSDSDGTFNIDSSYPQQLNSYVTRENYLRLLSIINPLMKEIKRYKRYKLACLMPCVFLFMVVLTFGIFWRTYFNVPAVFYIMVELLVLIGIIRTIVNTIDSKTILVTEKLKATVKTFSDETFASPFTNPSEWTIQIDDFLKCTLSIKLLPPSQKDLVNTEATTNSFIL
;
A
#
# COMPACT_ATOMS: atom_id res chain seq x y z
N MET A 1 -6.88 -24.64 15.14
CA MET A 1 -8.10 -23.85 14.83
C MET A 1 -8.99 -24.66 13.91
N LYS A 2 -10.31 -24.62 14.07
CA LYS A 2 -11.25 -25.30 13.18
C LYS A 2 -11.47 -24.45 11.92
N VAL A 3 -11.47 -25.09 10.75
CA VAL A 3 -11.78 -24.46 9.47
C VAL A 3 -13.04 -25.10 8.92
N THR A 4 -14.00 -24.29 8.48
CA THR A 4 -15.24 -24.75 7.86
C THR A 4 -15.61 -23.84 6.71
N GLY A 5 -16.19 -24.38 5.64
CA GLY A 5 -16.65 -23.61 4.49
C GLY A 5 -17.61 -24.41 3.62
N SER A 6 -18.12 -23.76 2.58
CA SER A 6 -18.97 -24.40 1.57
C SER A 6 -18.88 -23.63 0.26
N GLY A 7 -19.05 -24.32 -0.85
CA GLY A 7 -18.98 -23.71 -2.17
C GLY A 7 -19.56 -24.61 -3.24
N SER A 8 -19.34 -24.23 -4.50
CA SER A 8 -19.72 -25.02 -5.67
C SER A 8 -18.72 -24.83 -6.79
N ASP A 9 -18.41 -25.90 -7.50
CA ASP A 9 -17.61 -25.89 -8.73
C ASP A 9 -18.28 -26.72 -9.83
N ASP A 10 -17.53 -27.03 -10.88
CA ASP A 10 -17.94 -27.86 -12.01
C ASP A 10 -18.22 -29.32 -11.62
N ILE A 11 -17.53 -29.85 -10.61
CA ILE A 11 -17.80 -31.17 -10.05
C ILE A 11 -19.11 -31.14 -9.27
N GLY A 12 -19.32 -30.16 -8.39
CA GLY A 12 -20.60 -29.97 -7.72
C GLY A 12 -20.56 -29.06 -6.50
N VAL A 13 -21.63 -29.10 -5.72
CA VAL A 13 -21.74 -28.39 -4.43
C VAL A 13 -20.95 -29.17 -3.39
N PHE A 14 -20.22 -28.46 -2.52
CA PHE A 14 -19.38 -29.08 -1.51
C PHE A 14 -19.38 -28.33 -0.18
N THR A 15 -19.03 -29.05 0.88
CA THR A 15 -18.65 -28.50 2.18
C THR A 15 -17.18 -28.77 2.46
N ILE A 16 -16.54 -27.92 3.25
CA ILE A 16 -15.16 -28.07 3.72
C ILE A 16 -15.19 -28.11 5.23
N ASP A 17 -14.53 -29.11 5.81
CA ASP A 17 -14.24 -29.21 7.23
C ASP A 17 -12.76 -29.50 7.42
N GLY A 18 -12.12 -28.93 8.43
CA GLY A 18 -10.71 -29.16 8.63
C GLY A 18 -10.14 -28.52 9.88
N THR A 19 -8.82 -28.64 10.00
CA THR A 19 -8.06 -28.01 11.07
C THR A 19 -6.83 -27.30 10.52
N TYR A 20 -6.53 -26.15 11.12
CA TYR A 20 -5.26 -25.45 10.93
C TYR A 20 -4.45 -25.56 12.23
N SER A 21 -3.24 -26.11 12.14
CA SER A 21 -2.28 -26.16 13.23
C SER A 21 -1.25 -25.06 13.07
N THR A 22 -1.25 -24.12 14.03
CA THR A 22 -0.26 -23.06 14.10
C THR A 22 1.11 -23.59 14.50
N GLU A 23 1.21 -24.70 15.24
CA GLU A 23 2.51 -25.22 15.68
C GLU A 23 3.36 -25.70 14.50
N ILE A 24 2.72 -26.38 13.55
CA ILE A 24 3.38 -26.96 12.38
C ILE A 24 3.09 -26.22 11.07
N ASN A 25 2.39 -25.09 11.14
CA ASN A 25 2.01 -24.28 9.98
C ASN A 25 1.30 -25.12 8.89
N ARG A 26 0.40 -26.02 9.30
CA ARG A 26 -0.25 -27.01 8.42
C ARG A 26 -1.76 -26.89 8.47
N ILE A 27 -2.40 -26.95 7.31
CA ILE A 27 -3.85 -27.02 7.15
C ILE A 27 -4.19 -28.41 6.61
N ASP A 28 -5.08 -29.12 7.29
CA ASP A 28 -5.69 -30.35 6.82
C ASP A 28 -7.20 -30.09 6.60
N LEU A 29 -7.65 -30.22 5.36
CA LEU A 29 -9.05 -30.01 4.96
C LEU A 29 -9.63 -31.29 4.34
N THR A 30 -10.90 -31.51 4.57
CA THR A 30 -11.74 -32.51 3.92
C THR A 30 -12.84 -31.77 3.19
N LYS A 31 -12.80 -31.80 1.86
CA LYS A 31 -13.85 -31.30 0.98
C LYS A 31 -14.80 -32.45 0.66
N THR A 32 -16.07 -32.33 1.01
CA THR A 32 -17.09 -33.36 0.77
C THR A 32 -18.08 -32.86 -0.27
N TYR A 33 -18.19 -33.55 -1.41
CA TYR A 33 -19.19 -33.20 -2.42
C TYR A 33 -20.57 -33.74 -2.07
N GLN A 34 -21.60 -32.96 -2.36
CA GLN A 34 -23.00 -33.37 -2.24
C GLN A 34 -23.41 -34.16 -3.49
N LEU A 35 -23.81 -35.42 -3.30
CA LEU A 35 -24.28 -36.30 -4.37
C LEU A 35 -25.47 -35.68 -5.12
N GLY A 36 -25.48 -35.82 -6.45
CA GLY A 36 -26.57 -35.32 -7.30
C GLY A 36 -26.46 -33.85 -7.71
N THR A 37 -25.29 -33.22 -7.50
CA THR A 37 -25.00 -31.84 -7.95
C THR A 37 -23.85 -31.83 -8.97
N GLY A 38 -23.78 -30.82 -9.82
CA GLY A 38 -22.71 -30.66 -10.83
C GLY A 38 -22.61 -31.81 -11.83
N ASN A 39 -21.40 -32.21 -12.19
CA ASN A 39 -21.13 -33.26 -13.17
C ASN A 39 -21.33 -34.66 -12.58
N SER A 40 -22.37 -35.36 -13.02
CA SER A 40 -22.71 -36.71 -12.53
C SER A 40 -21.71 -37.81 -12.91
N LEU A 41 -20.82 -37.55 -13.87
CA LEU A 41 -19.75 -38.49 -14.25
C LEU A 41 -18.53 -38.40 -13.31
N GLU A 42 -18.42 -37.35 -12.51
CA GLU A 42 -17.29 -37.11 -11.60
C GLU A 42 -17.73 -37.03 -10.14
N ASN A 43 -18.91 -36.46 -9.88
CA ASN A 43 -19.45 -36.30 -8.54
C ASN A 43 -20.19 -37.55 -8.05
N PHE A 44 -19.43 -38.42 -7.38
CA PHE A 44 -19.96 -39.57 -6.66
C PHE A 44 -20.21 -39.31 -5.16
N GLY A 45 -20.31 -38.04 -4.75
CA GLY A 45 -20.42 -37.67 -3.33
C GLY A 45 -19.18 -38.01 -2.51
N HIS A 46 -18.02 -38.00 -3.16
CA HIS A 46 -16.76 -38.42 -2.56
C HIS A 46 -16.11 -37.30 -1.72
N GLN A 47 -15.09 -37.69 -0.95
CA GLN A 47 -14.28 -36.78 -0.16
C GLN A 47 -12.93 -36.53 -0.86
N VAL A 48 -12.48 -35.28 -0.82
CA VAL A 48 -11.14 -34.86 -1.23
C VAL A 48 -10.40 -34.42 0.02
N THR A 49 -9.28 -35.09 0.33
CA THR A 49 -8.40 -34.69 1.43
C THR A 49 -7.35 -33.74 0.89
N ILE A 50 -7.23 -32.55 1.47
CA ILE A 50 -6.29 -31.52 1.06
C ILE A 50 -5.35 -31.24 2.24
N GLN A 51 -4.05 -31.40 2.02
CA GLN A 51 -3.03 -31.18 3.04
C GLN A 51 -2.09 -30.09 2.57
N LEU A 52 -2.04 -28.96 3.28
CA LEU A 52 -1.25 -27.78 2.91
C LEU A 52 -0.29 -27.41 4.01
N THR A 53 0.91 -26.98 3.63
CA THR A 53 1.93 -26.41 4.53
C THR A 53 2.25 -24.99 4.10
N TRP A 54 2.48 -24.10 5.06
CA TRP A 54 2.88 -22.73 4.76
C TRP A 54 4.29 -22.67 4.16
N ASP A 55 4.39 -22.15 2.94
CA ASP A 55 5.67 -21.78 2.35
C ASP A 55 5.99 -20.32 2.68
N LYS A 56 6.99 -20.14 3.56
CA LYS A 56 7.48 -18.82 3.97
C LYS A 56 8.12 -18.03 2.82
N THR A 57 8.67 -18.71 1.83
CA THR A 57 9.37 -18.07 0.70
C THR A 57 8.36 -17.39 -0.21
N ASN A 58 7.30 -18.12 -0.57
CA ASN A 58 6.28 -17.65 -1.49
C ASN A 58 5.10 -16.97 -0.78
N CYS A 59 5.08 -16.99 0.56
CA CYS A 59 3.98 -16.44 1.38
C CYS A 59 2.61 -17.01 0.99
N GLN A 60 2.55 -18.33 0.76
CA GLN A 60 1.33 -19.05 0.38
C GLN A 60 1.29 -20.45 1.00
N PHE A 61 0.11 -21.07 1.03
CA PHE A 61 -0.02 -22.47 1.44
C PHE A 61 0.11 -23.39 0.22
N GLU A 62 0.98 -24.39 0.31
CA GLU A 62 1.20 -25.36 -0.77
C GLU A 62 1.09 -26.78 -0.25
N GLY A 63 0.62 -27.70 -1.09
CA GLY A 63 0.63 -29.11 -0.77
C GLY A 63 -0.08 -29.95 -1.81
N THR A 64 -0.81 -30.97 -1.37
CA THR A 64 -1.47 -31.91 -2.26
C THR A 64 -2.93 -32.12 -1.89
N TRP A 65 -3.71 -32.47 -2.89
CA TRP A 65 -5.04 -33.04 -2.71
C TRP A 65 -5.01 -34.52 -3.10
N ILE A 66 -5.83 -35.32 -2.43
CA ILE A 66 -5.95 -36.77 -2.63
C ILE A 66 -7.44 -37.12 -2.67
N ILE A 67 -7.83 -37.90 -3.67
CA ILE A 67 -9.15 -38.53 -3.80
C ILE A 67 -8.96 -40.03 -3.69
N GLU A 68 -9.63 -40.65 -2.73
CA GLU A 68 -9.67 -42.10 -2.57
C GLU A 68 -11.13 -42.56 -2.60
N THR A 69 -11.52 -43.22 -3.67
CA THR A 69 -12.84 -43.84 -3.82
C THR A 69 -12.69 -45.27 -4.31
N ASP A 70 -13.76 -46.07 -4.18
CA ASP A 70 -13.79 -47.42 -4.75
C ASP A 70 -13.71 -47.44 -6.29
N ARG A 71 -13.96 -46.29 -6.95
CA ARG A 71 -14.03 -46.18 -8.42
C ARG A 71 -12.74 -45.64 -9.04
N TYR A 72 -12.07 -44.72 -8.36
CA TYR A 72 -10.81 -44.14 -8.80
C TYR A 72 -10.04 -43.56 -7.63
N CYS A 73 -8.73 -43.48 -7.83
CA CYS A 73 -7.79 -42.83 -6.93
C CYS A 73 -6.99 -41.82 -7.76
N ASP A 74 -6.94 -40.57 -7.30
CA ASP A 74 -6.20 -39.50 -7.96
C ASP A 74 -5.59 -38.56 -6.93
N ASN A 75 -4.51 -37.88 -7.32
CA ASN A 75 -3.87 -36.86 -6.49
C ASN A 75 -3.23 -35.78 -7.35
N GLY A 76 -3.07 -34.60 -6.75
CA GLY A 76 -2.44 -33.49 -7.45
C GLY A 76 -1.90 -32.43 -6.50
N ARG A 77 -1.18 -31.46 -7.07
CA ARG A 77 -0.68 -30.30 -6.32
C ARG A 77 -1.83 -29.32 -6.08
N PHE A 78 -1.85 -28.72 -4.89
CA PHE A 78 -2.80 -27.67 -4.51
C PHE A 78 -2.04 -26.46 -3.96
N GLU A 79 -2.46 -25.26 -4.36
CA GLU A 79 -1.91 -24.00 -3.87
C GLU A 79 -3.06 -23.09 -3.43
N LEU A 80 -3.01 -22.61 -2.18
CA LEU A 80 -3.92 -21.61 -1.66
C LEU A 80 -3.19 -20.27 -1.61
N LYS A 81 -3.54 -19.40 -2.56
CA LYS A 81 -2.98 -18.06 -2.71
C LYS A 81 -3.90 -17.05 -2.03
N PHE A 82 -3.35 -16.28 -1.11
CA PHE A 82 -4.03 -15.08 -0.64
C PHE A 82 -3.91 -14.06 -1.75
N ASN A 83 -5.05 -13.55 -2.23
CA ASN A 83 -5.05 -12.45 -3.16
C ASN A 83 -4.64 -11.20 -2.38
N THR A 84 -3.34 -10.97 -2.23
CA THR A 84 -2.78 -9.76 -1.60
C THR A 84 -2.96 -8.62 -2.59
N GLU A 85 -4.19 -8.17 -2.76
CA GLU A 85 -4.44 -6.96 -3.51
C GLU A 85 -3.80 -5.80 -2.73
N LEU A 86 -2.79 -5.17 -3.34
CA LEU A 86 -2.10 -4.02 -2.77
C LEU A 86 -3.12 -2.92 -2.49
N ILE A 87 -3.29 -2.56 -1.21
CA ILE A 87 -4.08 -1.39 -0.84
C ILE A 87 -3.30 -0.16 -1.27
N GLN A 88 -3.67 0.42 -2.42
CA GLN A 88 -3.12 1.68 -2.87
C GLN A 88 -3.83 2.82 -2.14
N ILE A 89 -3.14 3.45 -1.20
CA ILE A 89 -3.61 4.67 -0.55
C ILE A 89 -3.15 5.84 -1.41
N GLN A 90 -4.07 6.41 -2.21
CA GLN A 90 -3.78 7.61 -3.00
C GLN A 90 -4.14 8.87 -2.21
N SER A 91 -3.26 9.87 -2.27
CA SER A 91 -3.59 11.22 -1.80
C SER A 91 -4.12 12.07 -2.95
N ASP A 92 -5.26 12.71 -2.71
CA ASP A 92 -5.84 13.69 -3.62
C ASP A 92 -5.10 15.03 -3.51
N SER A 93 -5.35 15.92 -4.47
CA SER A 93 -4.71 17.24 -4.55
C SER A 93 -4.98 18.13 -3.34
N ASP A 94 -6.10 17.92 -2.64
CA ASP A 94 -6.47 18.62 -1.41
C ASP A 94 -5.88 17.98 -0.15
N GLY A 95 -5.22 16.83 -0.31
CA GLY A 95 -4.63 16.02 0.76
C GLY A 95 -5.65 15.18 1.53
N THR A 96 -6.84 14.88 0.98
CA THR A 96 -7.65 13.76 1.47
C THR A 96 -7.08 12.45 0.95
N PHE A 97 -7.22 11.39 1.75
CA PHE A 97 -6.90 10.04 1.31
C PHE A 97 -8.20 9.32 1.01
N ASN A 98 -8.36 8.93 -0.24
CA ASN A 98 -9.41 8.00 -0.64
C ASN A 98 -8.81 6.61 -0.63
N ILE A 99 -9.29 5.78 0.29
CA ILE A 99 -9.16 4.34 0.19
C ILE A 99 -10.25 3.95 -0.79
N ASP A 100 -9.88 3.39 -1.94
CA ASP A 100 -10.87 2.96 -2.92
C ASP A 100 -11.86 2.02 -2.22
N SER A 101 -13.14 2.42 -2.18
CA SER A 101 -14.15 1.71 -1.39
C SER A 101 -14.66 0.44 -2.07
N SER A 102 -14.12 0.11 -3.25
CA SER A 102 -14.42 -1.13 -3.98
C SER A 102 -13.88 -2.40 -3.31
N TYR A 103 -13.08 -2.28 -2.24
CA TYR A 103 -12.51 -3.42 -1.54
C TYR A 103 -13.51 -4.12 -0.60
N PRO A 104 -13.46 -5.45 -0.49
CA PRO A 104 -14.40 -6.21 0.31
C PRO A 104 -14.31 -5.86 1.80
N GLN A 105 -15.48 -5.76 2.45
CA GLN A 105 -15.67 -5.42 3.87
C GLN A 105 -14.90 -6.28 4.89
N GLN A 106 -14.24 -7.37 4.45
CA GLN A 106 -13.50 -8.30 5.30
C GLN A 106 -12.19 -7.73 5.85
N LEU A 107 -11.65 -6.63 5.29
CA LEU A 107 -10.42 -6.01 5.82
C LEU A 107 -10.66 -5.22 7.13
N ASN A 108 -11.91 -4.88 7.45
CA ASN A 108 -12.27 -4.13 8.67
C ASN A 108 -11.95 -4.86 9.98
N SER A 109 -11.70 -6.18 9.97
CA SER A 109 -11.32 -6.92 11.17
C SER A 109 -9.83 -6.86 11.50
N TYR A 110 -8.96 -6.53 10.53
CA TYR A 110 -7.50 -6.66 10.69
C TYR A 110 -6.78 -5.33 10.95
N VAL A 111 -7.30 -4.23 10.43
CA VAL A 111 -6.85 -2.89 10.83
C VAL A 111 -7.75 -2.42 11.95
N THR A 112 -7.36 -2.67 13.20
CA THR A 112 -8.11 -2.14 14.34
C THR A 112 -8.24 -0.63 14.19
N ARG A 113 -9.43 -0.10 14.50
CA ARG A 113 -9.69 1.34 14.49
C ARG A 113 -8.60 2.13 15.23
N GLU A 114 -8.03 1.56 16.29
CA GLU A 114 -6.94 2.15 17.04
C GLU A 114 -5.64 2.27 16.23
N ASN A 115 -5.23 1.23 15.51
CA ASN A 115 -4.05 1.28 14.64
C ASN A 115 -4.22 2.30 13.52
N TYR A 116 -5.42 2.37 12.93
CA TYR A 116 -5.74 3.41 11.94
C TYR A 116 -5.64 4.83 12.52
N LEU A 117 -6.19 5.06 13.72
CA LEU A 117 -6.13 6.36 14.38
C LEU A 117 -4.70 6.75 14.79
N ARG A 118 -3.85 5.79 15.19
CA ARG A 118 -2.42 6.02 15.44
C ARG A 118 -1.67 6.38 14.16
N LEU A 119 -1.97 5.72 13.05
CA LEU A 119 -1.38 6.01 11.76
C LEU A 119 -1.78 7.42 11.28
N LEU A 120 -3.05 7.78 11.43
CA LEU A 120 -3.56 9.12 11.16
C LEU A 120 -2.92 10.20 12.04
N SER A 121 -2.70 9.95 13.33
CA SER A 121 -2.13 10.94 14.24
C SER A 121 -0.69 11.33 13.86
N ILE A 122 -0.01 10.50 13.09
CA ILE A 122 1.36 10.70 12.62
C ILE A 122 1.40 11.24 11.20
N ILE A 123 0.54 10.74 10.31
CA ILE A 123 0.41 11.26 8.95
C ILE A 123 -0.05 12.72 8.96
N ASN A 124 -0.99 13.10 9.85
CA ASN A 124 -1.58 14.44 9.86
C ASN A 124 -0.57 15.58 10.11
N PRO A 125 0.33 15.50 11.12
CA PRO A 125 1.41 16.47 11.30
C PRO A 125 2.33 16.58 10.08
N LEU A 126 2.74 15.44 9.52
CA LEU A 126 3.62 15.39 8.35
C LEU A 126 2.98 16.05 7.13
N MET A 127 1.71 15.76 6.88
CA MET A 127 0.95 16.42 5.81
C MET A 127 0.80 17.92 6.02
N LYS A 128 0.63 18.36 7.27
CA LYS A 128 0.58 19.79 7.59
C LYS A 128 1.89 20.49 7.27
N GLU A 129 3.03 19.83 7.51
CA GLU A 129 4.35 20.35 7.11
C GLU A 129 4.52 20.38 5.59
N ILE A 130 4.16 19.31 4.88
CA ILE A 130 4.20 19.26 3.40
C ILE A 130 3.33 20.38 2.80
N LYS A 131 2.12 20.58 3.32
CA LYS A 131 1.23 21.69 2.89
C LYS A 131 1.84 23.07 3.15
N ARG A 132 2.50 23.26 4.30
CA ARG A 132 3.24 24.51 4.58
C ARG A 132 4.39 24.71 3.59
N TYR A 133 5.13 23.64 3.29
CA TYR A 133 6.24 23.69 2.35
C TYR A 133 5.78 24.04 0.93
N LYS A 134 4.69 23.45 0.43
CA LYS A 134 4.09 23.81 -0.86
C LYS A 134 3.71 25.29 -0.93
N ARG A 135 3.06 25.82 0.12
CA ARG A 135 2.74 27.26 0.19
C ARG A 135 3.99 28.14 0.23
N TYR A 136 5.02 27.72 0.95
CA TYR A 136 6.29 28.46 1.01
C TYR A 136 7.01 28.49 -0.34
N LYS A 137 7.06 27.34 -1.04
CA LYS A 137 7.62 27.26 -2.40
C LYS A 137 6.90 28.21 -3.36
N LEU A 138 5.56 28.22 -3.32
CA LEU A 138 4.75 29.13 -4.12
C LEU A 138 4.98 30.61 -3.74
N ALA A 139 5.05 30.90 -2.44
CA ALA A 139 5.30 32.24 -1.92
C ALA A 139 6.71 32.76 -2.24
N CYS A 140 7.72 31.90 -2.38
CA CYS A 140 9.06 32.28 -2.83
C CYS A 140 9.14 32.44 -4.35
N LEU A 141 8.36 31.68 -5.11
CA LEU A 141 8.34 31.78 -6.58
C LEU A 141 7.66 33.06 -7.06
N MET A 142 6.57 33.47 -6.40
CA MET A 142 5.76 34.64 -6.78
C MET A 142 6.58 35.95 -6.89
N PRO A 143 7.42 36.33 -5.90
CA PRO A 143 8.28 37.51 -6.00
C PRO A 143 9.29 37.44 -7.15
N CYS A 144 9.78 36.24 -7.48
CA CYS A 144 10.74 36.05 -8.58
C CYS A 144 10.08 36.29 -9.93
N VAL A 145 8.87 35.74 -10.12
CA VAL A 145 8.06 35.97 -11.32
C VAL A 145 7.69 37.45 -11.41
N PHE A 146 7.30 38.08 -10.29
CA PHE A 146 6.99 39.51 -10.26
C PHE A 146 8.20 40.37 -10.63
N LEU A 147 9.37 40.11 -10.03
CA LEU A 147 10.61 40.81 -10.34
C LEU A 147 11.00 40.63 -11.81
N PHE A 148 10.87 39.41 -12.34
CA PHE A 148 11.10 39.14 -13.75
C PHE A 148 10.19 39.97 -14.66
N MET A 149 8.90 40.06 -14.34
CA MET A 149 7.95 40.87 -15.10
C MET A 149 8.29 42.37 -15.02
N VAL A 150 8.70 42.86 -13.84
CA VAL A 150 9.16 44.25 -13.66
C VAL A 150 10.38 44.52 -14.55
N VAL A 151 11.42 43.68 -14.47
CA VAL A 151 12.63 43.77 -15.29
C VAL A 151 12.29 43.78 -16.79
N LEU A 152 11.40 42.87 -17.22
CA LEU A 152 10.96 42.78 -18.61
C LEU A 152 10.23 44.04 -19.07
N THR A 153 9.34 44.61 -18.24
CA THR A 153 8.65 45.87 -18.56
C THR A 153 9.59 47.08 -18.59
N PHE A 154 10.56 47.16 -17.65
CA PHE A 154 11.57 48.21 -17.63
C PHE A 154 12.51 48.14 -18.84
N GLY A 155 12.93 46.94 -19.24
CA GLY A 155 13.74 46.74 -20.44
C GLY A 155 13.03 47.19 -21.72
N ILE A 156 11.72 46.90 -21.84
CA ILE A 156 10.89 47.37 -22.96
C ILE A 156 10.77 48.91 -22.94
N PHE A 157 10.51 49.50 -21.78
CA PHE A 157 10.44 50.94 -21.61
C PHE A 157 11.76 51.62 -22.02
N TRP A 158 12.89 51.15 -21.48
CA TRP A 158 14.19 51.76 -21.74
C TRP A 158 14.62 51.69 -23.21
N ARG A 159 14.34 50.55 -23.87
CA ARG A 159 14.53 50.38 -25.32
C ARG A 159 13.77 51.43 -26.13
N THR A 160 12.57 51.78 -25.69
CA THR A 160 11.68 52.70 -26.41
C THR A 160 12.16 54.15 -26.29
N TYR A 161 12.73 54.54 -25.14
CA TYR A 161 13.01 55.95 -24.84
C TYR A 161 14.46 56.39 -25.01
N PHE A 162 15.45 55.51 -24.75
CA PHE A 162 16.85 55.96 -24.60
C PHE A 162 17.81 55.55 -25.72
N ASN A 163 17.36 54.73 -26.68
CA ASN A 163 18.16 54.26 -27.83
C ASN A 163 19.56 53.70 -27.46
N VAL A 164 19.72 53.27 -26.21
CA VAL A 164 20.90 52.52 -25.72
C VAL A 164 20.84 51.14 -26.35
N PRO A 165 21.98 50.53 -26.72
CA PRO A 165 22.00 49.15 -27.22
C PRO A 165 21.43 48.21 -26.15
N ALA A 166 20.14 47.90 -26.28
CA ALA A 166 19.33 47.16 -25.33
C ALA A 166 19.95 45.80 -24.96
N VAL A 167 20.77 45.26 -25.85
CA VAL A 167 21.44 43.96 -25.71
C VAL A 167 22.33 43.91 -24.47
N PHE A 168 23.11 44.96 -24.18
CA PHE A 168 24.05 44.93 -23.05
C PHE A 168 23.33 44.98 -21.70
N TYR A 169 22.28 45.81 -21.60
CA TYR A 169 21.48 45.92 -20.38
C TYR A 169 20.70 44.64 -20.10
N ILE A 170 20.03 44.10 -21.14
CA ILE A 170 19.29 42.83 -21.04
C ILE A 170 20.22 41.68 -20.66
N MET A 171 21.45 41.62 -21.19
CA MET A 171 22.43 40.58 -20.84
C MET A 171 22.83 40.63 -19.37
N VAL A 172 23.11 41.81 -18.83
CA VAL A 172 23.51 41.97 -17.41
C VAL A 172 22.34 41.61 -16.49
N GLU A 173 21.13 42.08 -16.78
CA GLU A 173 19.95 41.75 -15.97
C GLU A 173 19.58 40.26 -16.05
N LEU A 174 19.73 39.64 -17.22
CA LEU A 174 19.50 38.21 -17.38
C LEU A 174 20.51 37.39 -16.56
N LEU A 175 21.79 37.78 -16.54
CA LEU A 175 22.81 37.11 -15.72
C LEU A 175 22.54 37.23 -14.22
N VAL A 176 22.11 38.42 -13.76
CA VAL A 176 21.72 38.64 -12.35
C VAL A 176 20.50 37.78 -12.00
N LEU A 177 19.49 37.75 -12.87
CA LEU A 177 18.30 36.92 -12.68
C LEU A 177 18.65 35.43 -12.62
N ILE A 178 19.50 34.93 -13.53
CA ILE A 178 19.96 33.53 -13.52
C ILE A 178 20.67 33.22 -12.20
N GLY A 179 21.52 34.11 -11.70
CA GLY A 179 22.19 33.96 -10.40
C GLY A 179 21.23 33.88 -9.22
N ILE A 180 20.20 34.74 -9.21
CA ILE A 180 19.14 34.74 -8.19
C ILE A 180 18.34 33.44 -8.27
N ILE A 181 17.87 33.04 -9.46
CA ILE A 181 17.12 31.80 -9.67
C ILE A 181 17.94 30.60 -9.20
N ARG A 182 19.21 30.50 -9.58
CA ARG A 182 20.09 29.40 -9.17
C ARG A 182 20.25 29.33 -7.65
N THR A 183 20.40 30.48 -6.99
CA THR A 183 20.50 30.54 -5.52
C THR A 183 19.21 30.09 -4.84
N ILE A 184 18.06 30.49 -5.39
CA ILE A 184 16.74 30.11 -4.89
C ILE A 184 16.48 28.61 -5.09
N VAL A 185 16.79 28.06 -6.26
CA VAL A 185 16.67 26.62 -6.55
C VAL A 185 17.54 25.83 -5.57
N ASN A 186 18.82 26.18 -5.41
CA ASN A 186 19.71 25.49 -4.47
C ASN A 186 19.20 25.56 -3.01
N THR A 187 18.59 26.68 -2.61
CA THR A 187 18.00 26.86 -1.27
C THR A 187 16.73 26.01 -1.10
N ILE A 188 15.92 25.87 -2.15
CA ILE A 188 14.72 25.02 -2.15
C ILE A 188 15.14 23.55 -2.07
N ASP A 189 16.13 23.13 -2.86
CA ASP A 189 16.61 21.74 -2.91
C ASP A 189 17.21 21.32 -1.56
N SER A 190 18.08 22.14 -0.97
CA SER A 190 18.65 21.85 0.36
C SER A 190 17.58 21.72 1.46
N LYS A 191 16.55 22.57 1.45
CA LYS A 191 15.41 22.45 2.38
C LYS A 191 14.56 21.21 2.09
N THR A 192 14.38 20.85 0.82
CA THR A 192 13.64 19.63 0.43
C THR A 192 14.34 18.40 0.96
N ILE A 193 15.66 18.29 0.77
CA ILE A 193 16.49 17.21 1.29
C ILE A 193 16.36 17.09 2.81
N LEU A 194 16.44 18.22 3.52
CA LEU A 194 16.30 18.23 4.99
C LEU A 194 14.93 17.73 5.46
N VAL A 195 13.84 18.14 4.79
CA VAL A 195 12.48 17.68 5.11
C VAL A 195 12.34 16.18 4.81
N THR A 196 12.86 15.71 3.68
CA THR A 196 12.84 14.29 3.30
C THR A 196 13.61 13.43 4.31
N GLU A 197 14.79 13.85 4.76
CA GLU A 197 15.57 13.11 5.76
C GLU A 197 14.90 13.11 7.14
N LYS A 198 14.30 14.23 7.56
CA LYS A 198 13.47 14.25 8.77
C LYS A 198 12.28 13.29 8.67
N LEU A 199 11.61 13.26 7.51
CA LEU A 199 10.48 12.36 7.26
C LEU A 199 10.91 10.90 7.36
N LYS A 200 12.01 10.52 6.68
CA LYS A 200 12.59 9.18 6.76
C LYS A 200 12.94 8.80 8.20
N ALA A 201 13.54 9.71 8.97
CA ALA A 201 13.87 9.48 10.37
C ALA A 201 12.61 9.26 11.22
N THR A 202 11.59 10.11 11.10
CA THR A 202 10.31 9.95 11.83
C THR A 202 9.60 8.65 11.49
N VAL A 203 9.58 8.28 10.20
CA VAL A 203 8.97 7.01 9.74
C VAL A 203 9.74 5.81 10.30
N LYS A 204 11.07 5.88 10.32
CA LYS A 204 11.91 4.84 10.91
C LYS A 204 11.65 4.69 12.41
N THR A 205 11.67 5.80 13.17
CA THR A 205 11.37 5.78 14.61
C THR A 205 9.97 5.22 14.88
N PHE A 206 8.97 5.58 14.07
CA PHE A 206 7.63 5.01 14.21
C PHE A 206 7.59 3.50 13.91
N SER A 207 8.30 3.05 12.88
CA SER A 207 8.44 1.63 12.58
C SER A 207 9.06 0.90 13.77
N ASP A 208 10.09 1.48 14.38
CA ASP A 208 10.80 0.88 15.51
C ASP A 208 9.95 0.88 16.81
N GLU A 209 9.19 1.96 17.08
CA GLU A 209 8.36 2.11 18.30
C GLU A 209 7.03 1.33 18.24
N THR A 210 6.38 1.32 17.09
CA THR A 210 5.03 0.74 16.93
C THR A 210 5.09 -0.77 16.78
N PHE A 211 6.20 -1.27 16.22
CA PHE A 211 6.40 -2.69 15.93
C PHE A 211 7.49 -3.33 16.80
N ALA A 212 7.92 -2.67 17.88
CA ALA A 212 8.57 -3.34 19.02
C ALA A 212 7.64 -4.38 19.68
N SER A 213 6.34 -4.30 19.40
CA SER A 213 5.36 -5.35 19.66
C SER A 213 5.53 -6.49 18.63
N PRO A 214 5.68 -7.76 19.05
CA PRO A 214 6.03 -8.89 18.17
C PRO A 214 4.93 -9.31 17.17
N PHE A 215 3.92 -8.47 16.92
CA PHE A 215 2.63 -8.87 16.38
C PHE A 215 2.28 -8.30 14.99
N THR A 216 3.06 -7.38 14.42
CA THR A 216 2.90 -7.02 13.00
C THR A 216 4.19 -6.43 12.49
N ASN A 217 5.02 -7.21 11.79
CA ASN A 217 6.09 -6.63 10.98
C ASN A 217 5.57 -6.57 9.54
N PRO A 218 5.23 -5.40 9.00
CA PRO A 218 5.11 -5.23 7.56
C PRO A 218 6.45 -5.60 6.93
N SER A 219 6.46 -6.43 5.88
CA SER A 219 7.72 -6.85 5.26
C SER A 219 8.46 -5.66 4.66
N GLU A 220 7.71 -4.72 4.08
CA GLU A 220 8.26 -3.56 3.39
C GLU A 220 7.28 -2.39 3.44
N TRP A 221 7.80 -1.24 3.85
CA TRP A 221 7.16 0.05 3.62
C TRP A 221 7.93 0.76 2.52
N THR A 222 7.23 1.34 1.55
CA THR A 222 7.85 2.22 0.58
C THR A 222 7.13 3.55 0.57
N ILE A 223 7.83 4.61 0.97
CA ILE A 223 7.38 5.98 0.79
C ILE A 223 8.07 6.51 -0.45
N GLN A 224 7.30 6.76 -1.50
CA GLN A 224 7.78 7.47 -2.67
C GLN A 224 7.27 8.90 -2.61
N ILE A 225 8.19 9.86 -2.65
CA ILE A 225 7.88 11.29 -2.82
C ILE A 225 8.33 11.66 -4.22
N ASP A 226 7.40 12.07 -5.07
CA ASP A 226 7.75 12.55 -6.41
C ASP A 226 8.24 14.01 -6.39
N ASP A 227 8.72 14.49 -7.54
CA ASP A 227 9.22 15.85 -7.73
C ASP A 227 8.14 16.95 -7.49
N PHE A 228 6.86 16.55 -7.45
CA PHE A 228 5.71 17.41 -7.15
C PHE A 228 5.24 17.29 -5.70
N LEU A 229 6.03 16.63 -4.83
CA LEU A 229 5.71 16.37 -3.43
C LEU A 229 4.39 15.58 -3.29
N LYS A 230 4.06 14.71 -4.25
CA LYS A 230 3.05 13.67 -4.08
C LYS A 230 3.70 12.56 -3.28
N CYS A 231 3.12 12.26 -2.13
CA CYS A 231 3.60 11.20 -1.26
C CYS A 231 2.73 9.96 -1.50
N THR A 232 3.34 8.88 -1.96
CA THR A 232 2.72 7.57 -2.10
C THR A 232 3.27 6.68 -0.99
N LEU A 233 2.41 6.32 -0.05
CA LEU A 233 2.72 5.36 1.00
C LEU A 233 2.23 3.98 0.53
N SER A 234 3.16 3.11 0.18
CA SER A 234 2.87 1.70 -0.12
C SER A 234 3.17 0.88 1.12
N ILE A 235 2.13 0.21 1.65
CA ILE A 235 2.24 -0.68 2.79
C ILE A 235 2.07 -2.10 2.26
N LYS A 236 3.15 -2.87 2.24
CA LYS A 236 3.03 -4.30 1.97
C LYS A 236 2.75 -5.00 3.29
N LEU A 237 1.48 -5.27 3.54
CA LEU A 237 1.06 -6.06 4.70
C LEU A 237 1.47 -7.51 4.45
N LEU A 238 2.32 -8.05 5.31
CA LEU A 238 2.45 -9.50 5.42
C LEU A 238 1.16 -10.07 6.01
N PRO A 239 0.73 -11.27 5.60
CA PRO A 239 -0.31 -11.98 6.33
C PRO A 239 0.10 -12.11 7.82
N PRO A 240 -0.86 -12.05 8.77
CA PRO A 240 -0.57 -11.99 10.19
C PRO A 240 0.30 -13.18 10.63
N SER A 241 1.28 -12.92 11.50
CA SER A 241 2.07 -13.97 12.12
C SER A 241 1.22 -14.77 13.11
N GLN A 242 1.54 -16.05 13.30
CA GLN A 242 0.71 -17.07 13.96
C GLN A 242 0.28 -16.83 15.41
N LYS A 243 0.73 -15.75 16.06
CA LYS A 243 0.44 -15.49 17.47
C LYS A 243 -0.84 -14.67 17.69
N ASP A 244 -1.38 -14.05 16.64
CA ASP A 244 -2.49 -13.08 16.72
C ASP A 244 -3.90 -13.66 16.57
N LEU A 245 -4.04 -14.87 16.04
CA LEU A 245 -5.35 -15.54 15.90
C LEU A 245 -5.80 -16.29 17.18
N VAL A 246 -4.95 -16.32 18.22
CA VAL A 246 -5.20 -17.12 19.44
C VAL A 246 -6.06 -16.38 20.48
N ASN A 247 -6.22 -15.06 20.38
CA ASN A 247 -6.92 -14.26 21.41
C ASN A 247 -8.26 -13.65 20.98
N THR A 248 -8.81 -14.00 19.82
CA THR A 248 -10.18 -13.61 19.45
C THR A 248 -11.14 -14.75 19.75
N GLU A 249 -11.79 -14.69 20.90
CA GLU A 249 -12.85 -15.61 21.29
C GLU A 249 -14.00 -15.59 20.27
N ALA A 250 -14.32 -16.80 19.80
CA ALA A 250 -15.57 -17.27 19.20
C ALA A 250 -16.61 -16.21 18.81
N THR A 251 -16.49 -15.67 17.59
CA THR A 251 -17.67 -15.29 16.81
C THR A 251 -17.64 -16.08 15.51
N THR A 252 -18.70 -16.88 15.34
CA THR A 252 -18.92 -17.83 14.24
C THR A 252 -19.07 -17.07 12.92
N ASN A 253 -17.96 -16.67 12.31
CA ASN A 253 -17.95 -16.14 10.95
C ASN A 253 -17.60 -17.28 10.00
N SER A 254 -18.61 -17.72 9.25
CA SER A 254 -18.46 -18.62 8.10
C SER A 254 -17.56 -17.94 7.07
N PHE A 255 -16.39 -18.51 6.83
CA PHE A 255 -15.58 -18.17 5.66
C PHE A 255 -16.20 -18.85 4.45
N ILE A 256 -16.59 -18.04 3.45
CA ILE A 256 -16.90 -18.53 2.11
C ILE A 256 -15.56 -18.52 1.38
N LEU A 257 -15.06 -19.71 1.06
CA LEU A 257 -13.91 -19.94 0.17
C LEU A 257 -14.41 -20.03 -1.26
#